data_AF-A0A533YEE5-F1
#
_entry.id   AF-A0A533YEE5-F1
#
_cell.length_a   1.000
_cell.length_b   1.000
_cell.length_c   1.000
_cell.angle_alpha   90.00
_cell.angle_beta   90.00
_cell.angle_gamma   90.00
#
_symmetry.space_group_name_H-M   'P 1'
#
loop_
_entity.id
_entity.type
_entity.pdbx_description
1 polymer ?
#
loop_
_entity_poly.entity_id
_entity_poly.type
_entity_poly.pdbx_seq_one_letter_code
_entity_poly.pdbx_strand_id
1 'polypeptide(L)'
;MRQINWNRVLLGGLVAGLIIDVVQWLLNGVFLGSDWRQAMQSLGRPLAETPARGLFYILLGVAYGIMAIWLYASIRPRYGAGPITALYAGLGVWLLGDFLPALTWMPRGLFPRHLVAIAMLVGLVGILLATVAGAWLYQEPGLGTATAARRAA
;
A
#
# COMPACT_ATOMS: atom_id res chain seq x y z
N MET A 1 20.11 18.41 0.75
CA MET A 1 19.11 17.32 0.68
C MET A 1 18.75 16.93 2.10
N ARG A 2 17.48 17.03 2.49
CA ARG A 2 17.06 16.60 3.83
C ARG A 2 17.07 15.07 3.87
N GLN A 3 17.74 14.46 4.84
CA GLN A 3 17.83 13.01 4.93
C GLN A 3 16.45 12.43 5.27
N ILE A 4 16.06 11.37 4.57
CA ILE A 4 14.85 10.59 4.86
C ILE A 4 15.00 9.93 6.23
N ASN A 5 13.98 10.05 7.08
CA ASN A 5 13.97 9.37 8.37
C ASN A 5 13.51 7.93 8.21
N TRP A 6 14.45 7.02 7.99
CA TRP A 6 14.15 5.60 7.76
C TRP A 6 13.41 4.93 8.92
N ASN A 7 13.68 5.30 10.18
CA ASN A 7 12.93 4.75 11.32
C ASN A 7 11.44 5.09 11.23
N ARG A 8 11.12 6.31 10.78
CA ARG A 8 9.73 6.75 10.56
C ARG A 8 9.12 6.16 9.30
N VAL A 9 9.91 5.93 8.25
CA VAL A 9 9.46 5.20 7.05
C VAL A 9 9.07 3.78 7.43
N LEU A 10 9.92 3.08 8.17
CA LEU A 10 9.65 1.70 8.59
C LEU A 10 8.44 1.64 9.53
N LEU A 11 8.37 2.51 10.53
CA LEU A 11 7.22 2.55 11.46
C LEU A 11 5.90 2.85 10.74
N GLY A 12 5.86 3.94 9.96
CA GLY A 12 4.66 4.31 9.20
C GLY A 12 4.32 3.25 8.14
N GLY A 13 5.33 2.67 7.52
CA GLY A 13 5.21 1.63 6.51
C GLY A 13 4.66 0.32 7.05
N LEU A 14 5.06 -0.09 8.26
CA LEU A 14 4.50 -1.25 8.94
C LEU A 14 3.00 -1.05 9.27
N VAL A 15 2.63 0.15 9.73
CA VAL A 15 1.22 0.48 10.00
C VAL A 15 0.40 0.51 8.71
N ALA A 16 0.90 1.15 7.66
CA ALA A 16 0.26 1.14 6.34
C ALA A 16 0.14 -0.30 5.80
N GLY A 17 1.21 -1.09 5.92
CA GLY A 17 1.24 -2.49 5.50
C GLY A 17 0.20 -3.35 6.21
N LEU A 18 0.08 -3.21 7.53
CA LEU A 18 -0.94 -3.92 8.30
C LEU A 18 -2.36 -3.56 7.85
N ILE A 19 -2.64 -2.28 7.57
CA ILE A 19 -3.95 -1.85 7.06
C ILE A 19 -4.21 -2.48 5.69
N ILE A 20 -3.21 -2.48 4.81
CA ILE A 20 -3.29 -3.13 3.48
C ILE A 20 -3.58 -4.62 3.65
N ASP A 21 -2.86 -5.33 4.51
CA ASP A 21 -3.04 -6.76 4.75
C ASP A 21 -4.44 -7.09 5.26
N VAL A 22 -4.96 -6.30 6.21
CA VAL A 22 -6.33 -6.48 6.72
C VAL A 22 -7.36 -6.27 5.62
N VAL A 23 -7.24 -5.21 4.82
CA VAL A 23 -8.15 -4.94 3.70
C VAL A 23 -8.07 -6.05 2.66
N GLN A 24 -6.86 -6.49 2.30
CA GLN A 24 -6.64 -7.53 1.30
C GLN A 24 -7.13 -8.90 1.78
N TRP A 25 -6.97 -9.21 3.06
CA TRP A 25 -7.49 -10.44 3.66
C TRP A 25 -9.03 -10.44 3.67
N LEU A 26 -9.66 -9.34 4.10
CA LEU A 26 -11.13 -9.22 4.05
C LEU A 26 -11.64 -9.34 2.62
N LEU A 27 -11.06 -8.57 1.70
CA LEU A 27 -11.52 -8.54 0.32
C LEU A 27 -11.28 -9.88 -0.39
N ASN A 28 -10.04 -10.37 -0.43
CA ASN A 28 -9.66 -11.51 -1.26
C ASN A 28 -9.80 -12.85 -0.55
N GLY A 29 -9.76 -12.87 0.78
CA GLY A 29 -9.97 -14.08 1.57
C GLY A 29 -11.45 -14.30 1.88
N VAL A 30 -12.13 -13.28 2.40
CA VAL A 30 -13.51 -13.41 2.91
C VAL A 30 -14.54 -13.15 1.82
N PHE A 31 -14.48 -12.00 1.14
CA PHE A 31 -15.54 -11.60 0.19
C PHE A 31 -15.40 -12.23 -1.20
N LEU A 32 -14.20 -12.23 -1.76
CA LEU A 32 -13.90 -12.70 -3.13
C LEU A 32 -13.19 -14.05 -3.16
N GLY A 33 -12.96 -14.68 -2.00
CA GLY A 33 -12.14 -15.89 -1.91
C GLY A 33 -12.72 -17.09 -2.68
N SER A 34 -14.04 -17.25 -2.68
CA SER A 34 -14.71 -18.27 -3.51
C SER A 34 -14.49 -18.03 -5.00
N ASP A 35 -14.60 -16.78 -5.43
CA ASP A 35 -14.55 -16.39 -6.83
C ASP A 35 -13.13 -16.54 -7.37
N TRP A 36 -12.12 -16.16 -6.59
CA TRP A 36 -10.71 -16.40 -6.90
C TRP A 36 -10.39 -17.89 -7.02
N ARG A 37 -10.90 -18.72 -6.10
CA ARG A 37 -10.72 -20.18 -6.18
C ARG A 37 -11.37 -20.77 -7.43
N GLN A 38 -12.60 -20.37 -7.75
CA GLN A 38 -13.30 -20.84 -8.93
C GLN A 38 -12.60 -20.41 -10.22
N ALA A 39 -12.17 -19.16 -10.31
CA ALA A 39 -11.47 -18.66 -11.47
C ALA A 39 -10.14 -19.40 -11.69
N MET A 40 -9.36 -19.59 -10.63
CA MET A 40 -8.10 -20.35 -10.70
C MET A 40 -8.30 -21.85 -11.00
N GLN A 41 -9.39 -22.45 -10.53
CA GLN A 41 -9.78 -23.81 -10.92
C GLN A 41 -10.09 -23.92 -12.42
N SER A 42 -10.80 -22.95 -13.00
CA SER A 42 -11.11 -22.92 -14.44
C SER A 42 -9.86 -22.83 -15.32
N LEU A 43 -8.78 -22.26 -14.79
CA LEU A 43 -7.46 -22.19 -15.43
C LEU A 43 -6.62 -23.47 -15.24
N GLY A 44 -7.15 -24.51 -14.56
CA GLY A 44 -6.40 -25.72 -14.21
C GLY A 44 -5.29 -25.48 -13.17
N ARG A 45 -5.41 -24.40 -12.38
CA ARG A 45 -4.38 -23.95 -11.43
C ARG A 45 -4.99 -23.72 -10.04
N PRO A 46 -5.59 -24.71 -9.39
CA PRO A 46 -6.29 -24.52 -8.11
C PRO A 46 -5.39 -23.90 -7.04
N LEU A 47 -5.95 -22.96 -6.26
CA LEU A 47 -5.24 -22.30 -5.17
C LEU A 47 -5.05 -23.25 -3.99
N ALA A 48 -3.83 -23.76 -3.78
CA ALA A 48 -3.48 -24.61 -2.63
C ALA A 48 -3.25 -23.81 -1.33
N GLU A 49 -4.20 -23.75 -0.41
CA GLU A 49 -4.06 -22.93 0.81
C GLU A 49 -2.90 -23.43 1.70
N THR A 50 -1.77 -22.72 1.68
CA THR A 50 -0.59 -23.04 2.48
C THR A 50 -0.18 -21.87 3.38
N PRO A 51 0.36 -22.13 4.58
CA PRO A 51 0.88 -21.07 5.46
C PRO A 51 1.94 -20.19 4.77
N ALA A 52 2.78 -20.78 3.91
CA ALA A 52 3.79 -20.06 3.15
C ALA A 52 3.20 -19.01 2.20
N ARG A 53 2.07 -19.30 1.55
CA ARG A 53 1.35 -18.32 0.71
C ARG A 53 0.80 -17.18 1.57
N GLY A 54 0.20 -17.50 2.71
CA GLY A 54 -0.31 -16.48 3.63
C GLY A 54 0.80 -15.52 4.07
N LEU A 55 1.94 -16.07 4.49
CA LEU A 55 3.11 -15.27 4.86
C LEU A 55 3.62 -14.41 3.69
N PHE A 56 3.65 -14.95 2.48
CA PHE A 56 4.05 -14.19 1.29
C PHE A 56 3.17 -12.95 1.08
N TYR A 57 1.85 -13.08 1.17
CA TYR A 57 0.95 -11.93 0.98
C TYR A 57 1.06 -10.89 2.08
N ILE A 58 1.27 -11.31 3.34
CA ILE A 58 1.54 -10.39 4.46
C ILE A 58 2.83 -9.60 4.21
N LEU A 59 3.91 -10.29 3.83
CA LEU A 59 5.17 -9.62 3.51
C LEU A 59 5.02 -8.68 2.31
N LEU A 60 4.18 -9.04 1.35
CA LEU A 60 3.87 -8.18 0.20
C LEU A 60 3.13 -6.92 0.65
N GLY A 61 2.08 -7.01 1.46
CA GLY A 61 1.35 -5.83 1.95
C GLY A 61 2.24 -4.91 2.80
N VAL A 62 3.10 -5.48 3.64
CA VAL A 62 4.15 -4.72 4.35
C VAL A 62 5.10 -4.01 3.39
N ALA A 63 5.56 -4.67 2.33
CA ALA A 63 6.42 -4.06 1.33
C ALA A 63 5.73 -2.89 0.61
N TYR A 64 4.44 -3.04 0.26
CA TYR A 64 3.63 -1.96 -0.30
C TYR A 64 3.50 -0.78 0.67
N GLY A 65 3.24 -1.04 1.94
CA GLY A 65 3.16 -0.01 2.98
C GLY A 65 4.47 0.77 3.13
N ILE A 66 5.61 0.08 3.22
CA ILE A 66 6.94 0.71 3.28
C ILE A 66 7.22 1.52 2.02
N MET A 67 6.92 0.97 0.83
CA MET A 67 7.11 1.67 -0.44
C MET A 67 6.27 2.96 -0.49
N ALA A 68 5.02 2.91 -0.03
CA ALA A 68 4.13 4.07 -0.02
C ALA A 68 4.63 5.17 0.91
N ILE A 69 5.11 4.83 2.11
CA ILE A 69 5.65 5.83 3.05
C ILE A 69 7.02 6.35 2.61
N TRP A 70 7.85 5.50 2.00
CA TRP A 70 9.10 5.96 1.38
C TRP A 70 8.83 6.93 0.23
N LEU A 71 7.85 6.64 -0.63
CA LEU A 71 7.47 7.52 -1.72
C LEU A 71 6.91 8.83 -1.20
N TYR A 72 6.03 8.79 -0.18
CA TYR A 72 5.54 9.98 0.53
C TYR A 72 6.70 10.83 1.06
N ALA A 73 7.63 10.21 1.80
CA ALA A 73 8.82 10.88 2.32
C ALA A 73 9.68 11.52 1.22
N SER A 74 9.78 10.86 0.06
CA SER A 74 10.60 11.31 -1.07
C SER A 74 9.98 12.52 -1.79
N ILE A 75 8.66 12.57 -1.93
CA ILE A 75 7.97 13.68 -2.63
C ILE A 75 7.60 14.84 -1.69
N ARG A 76 7.49 14.58 -0.38
CA ARG A 76 7.14 15.56 0.66
C ARG A 76 7.93 16.88 0.61
N PRO A 77 9.24 16.92 0.33
CA PRO A 77 9.99 18.18 0.23
C PRO A 77 9.51 19.13 -0.87
N ARG A 78 8.87 18.61 -1.93
CA ARG A 78 8.37 19.39 -3.07
C ARG A 78 6.87 19.67 -2.98
N TYR A 79 6.10 18.68 -2.49
CA TYR A 79 4.64 18.73 -2.45
C TYR A 79 4.09 19.23 -1.11
N GLY A 80 4.95 19.38 -0.10
CA GLY A 80 4.57 19.74 1.26
C GLY A 80 4.12 18.53 2.10
N ALA A 81 4.09 18.72 3.41
CA ALA A 81 3.56 17.74 4.35
C ALA A 81 2.03 17.77 4.37
N GLY A 82 1.38 16.61 4.27
CA GLY A 82 -0.08 16.56 4.39
C GLY A 82 -0.70 15.32 3.75
N PRO A 83 -2.01 15.12 3.98
CA PRO A 83 -2.75 13.97 3.48
C PRO A 83 -2.81 13.94 1.94
N ILE A 84 -2.89 15.08 1.26
CA ILE A 84 -2.90 15.13 -0.21
C ILE A 84 -1.61 14.56 -0.81
N THR A 85 -0.45 14.89 -0.23
CA THR A 85 0.83 14.30 -0.64
C THR A 85 0.87 12.80 -0.39
N ALA A 86 0.28 12.32 0.72
CA ALA A 86 0.17 10.89 0.99
C ALA A 86 -0.75 10.18 -0.03
N LEU A 87 -1.83 10.83 -0.47
CA LEU A 87 -2.68 10.29 -1.54
C LEU A 87 -1.92 10.16 -2.86
N TYR A 88 -1.09 11.14 -3.24
CA TYR A 88 -0.26 11.01 -4.44
C TYR A 88 0.73 9.84 -4.34
N ALA A 89 1.34 9.65 -3.17
CA ALA A 89 2.23 8.51 -2.93
C ALA A 89 1.48 7.17 -3.02
N GLY A 90 0.35 7.04 -2.32
CA GLY A 90 -0.47 5.83 -2.36
C GLY A 90 -0.99 5.53 -3.76
N LEU A 91 -1.43 6.55 -4.50
CA LEU A 91 -1.85 6.42 -5.90
C LEU A 91 -0.69 5.96 -6.79
N GLY A 92 0.51 6.51 -6.60
CA GLY A 92 1.70 6.10 -7.34
C GLY A 92 2.04 4.63 -7.11
N VAL A 93 2.00 4.17 -5.86
CA VAL A 93 2.25 2.75 -5.54
C VAL A 93 1.15 1.85 -6.11
N TRP A 94 -0.12 2.23 -5.98
CA TRP A 94 -1.23 1.47 -6.56
C TRP A 94 -1.13 1.36 -8.08
N LEU A 95 -0.83 2.47 -8.75
CA LEU A 95 -0.71 2.50 -10.20
C LEU A 95 0.37 1.54 -10.69
N LEU A 96 1.55 1.59 -10.07
CA LEU A 96 2.71 0.81 -10.48
C LEU A 96 2.60 -0.66 -10.05
N GLY A 97 2.02 -0.92 -8.88
CA GLY A 97 1.98 -2.25 -8.27
C GLY A 97 0.76 -3.09 -8.66
N ASP A 98 -0.40 -2.45 -8.83
CA ASP A 98 -1.67 -3.16 -9.04
C ASP A 98 -2.22 -2.87 -10.44
N PHE A 99 -2.43 -1.59 -10.77
CA PHE A 99 -3.17 -1.20 -11.96
C PHE A 99 -2.44 -1.51 -13.26
N LEU A 100 -1.18 -1.09 -13.42
CA LEU A 100 -0.42 -1.36 -14.65
C LEU A 100 -0.19 -2.85 -14.87
N PRO A 101 0.18 -3.66 -13.86
CA PRO A 101 0.23 -5.11 -14.03
C PRO A 101 -1.12 -5.69 -14.44
N ALA A 102 -2.24 -5.20 -13.89
CA ALA A 102 -3.58 -5.63 -14.30
C ALA A 102 -3.86 -5.47 -15.79
N LEU A 103 -3.43 -4.34 -16.39
CA LEU A 103 -3.59 -4.09 -17.82
C LEU A 103 -2.84 -5.10 -18.70
N THR A 104 -1.80 -5.77 -18.19
CA THR A 104 -1.03 -6.74 -18.99
C THR A 104 -1.76 -8.07 -19.20
N TRP A 105 -2.65 -8.45 -18.29
CA TRP A 105 -3.37 -9.73 -18.32
C TRP A 105 -4.88 -9.60 -18.51
N MET A 106 -5.47 -8.43 -18.25
CA MET A 106 -6.89 -8.16 -18.49
C MET A 106 -7.34 -8.43 -19.95
N PRO A 107 -6.56 -8.08 -21.01
CA PRO A 107 -6.93 -8.42 -22.39
C PRO A 107 -6.97 -9.92 -22.69
N ARG A 108 -6.26 -10.72 -21.88
CA ARG A 108 -6.21 -12.19 -22.05
C ARG A 108 -7.41 -12.90 -21.42
N GLY A 109 -8.30 -12.16 -20.76
CA GLY A 109 -9.54 -12.70 -20.19
C GLY A 109 -9.33 -13.75 -19.11
N LEU A 110 -8.17 -13.74 -18.41
CA LEU A 110 -7.82 -14.77 -17.43
C LEU A 110 -8.80 -14.85 -16.26
N PHE A 111 -9.39 -13.71 -15.88
CA PHE A 111 -10.30 -13.60 -14.74
C PHE A 111 -11.58 -12.86 -15.14
N PRO A 112 -12.71 -13.13 -14.46
CA PRO A 112 -13.95 -12.38 -14.67
C PRO A 112 -13.73 -10.88 -14.46
N ARG A 113 -14.22 -10.05 -15.39
CA ARG A 113 -13.98 -8.60 -15.37
C ARG A 113 -14.48 -7.92 -14.09
N HIS A 114 -15.62 -8.35 -13.56
CA HIS A 114 -16.20 -7.80 -12.34
C HIS A 114 -15.30 -8.07 -11.12
N LEU A 115 -14.73 -9.28 -11.03
CA LEU A 115 -13.84 -9.69 -9.95
C LEU A 115 -12.59 -8.79 -9.89
N VAL A 116 -11.98 -8.58 -11.06
CA VAL A 116 -10.82 -7.69 -11.22
C VAL A 116 -11.18 -6.24 -10.90
N ALA A 117 -12.31 -5.75 -11.38
CA ALA A 117 -12.74 -4.37 -11.15
C ALA A 117 -12.95 -4.08 -9.66
N ILE A 118 -13.61 -4.99 -8.93
CA ILE A 118 -13.80 -4.86 -7.47
C ILE A 118 -12.44 -4.87 -6.76
N ALA A 119 -11.57 -5.81 -7.09
CA ALA A 119 -10.23 -5.90 -6.51
C ALA A 119 -9.42 -4.61 -6.72
N MET A 120 -9.47 -4.03 -7.91
CA MET A 120 -8.79 -2.77 -8.24
C MET A 120 -9.34 -1.58 -7.48
N LEU A 121 -10.67 -1.42 -7.42
CA LEU A 121 -11.31 -0.29 -6.75
C LEU A 121 -11.11 -0.32 -5.23
N VAL A 122 -11.31 -1.48 -4.61
CA VAL A 122 -11.12 -1.61 -3.15
C VAL A 122 -9.64 -1.56 -2.79
N GLY A 123 -8.76 -2.15 -3.61
CA GLY A 123 -7.31 -2.04 -3.45
C GLY A 123 -6.84 -0.58 -3.49
N LEU A 124 -7.36 0.23 -4.42
CA LEU A 124 -7.08 1.66 -4.51
C LEU A 124 -7.49 2.39 -3.24
N VAL A 125 -8.73 2.22 -2.78
CA VAL A 125 -9.19 2.90 -1.56
C VAL A 125 -8.37 2.43 -0.35
N GLY A 126 -8.11 1.14 -0.23
CA GLY A 126 -7.34 0.55 0.85
C GLY A 126 -5.93 1.13 0.96
N ILE A 127 -5.17 1.15 -0.14
CA ILE A 127 -3.79 1.65 -0.13
C ILE A 127 -3.73 3.18 0.06
N LEU A 128 -4.70 3.94 -0.45
CA LEU A 128 -4.77 5.38 -0.19
C LEU A 128 -4.97 5.67 1.30
N LEU A 129 -5.96 5.03 1.93
CA LEU A 129 -6.24 5.20 3.36
C LEU A 129 -5.07 4.72 4.23
N ALA A 130 -4.49 3.57 3.89
CA ALA A 130 -3.31 3.04 4.56
C ALA A 130 -2.11 4.00 4.47
N THR A 131 -1.88 4.59 3.30
CA THR A 131 -0.78 5.53 3.09
C THR A 131 -0.98 6.81 3.91
N VAL A 132 -2.22 7.34 3.98
CA VAL A 132 -2.55 8.49 4.82
C VAL A 132 -2.30 8.18 6.29
N ALA A 133 -2.73 7.00 6.77
CA ALA A 133 -2.51 6.57 8.15
C ALA A 133 -1.02 6.38 8.48
N GLY A 134 -0.24 5.76 7.61
CA GLY A 134 1.21 5.62 7.80
C GLY A 134 1.94 6.97 7.72
N ALA A 135 1.50 7.87 6.85
CA ALA A 135 2.07 9.21 6.69
C ALA A 135 1.87 10.09 7.92
N TRP A 136 0.80 9.88 8.69
CA TRP A 136 0.59 10.53 9.99
C TRP A 136 1.70 10.21 11.00
N LEU A 137 2.27 9.01 10.94
CA LEU A 137 3.39 8.60 11.79
C LEU A 137 4.74 9.09 11.28
N TYR A 138 4.81 9.55 10.02
CA TYR A 138 6.04 10.04 9.40
C TYR A 138 6.32 11.51 9.72
N GLN A 139 7.43 11.75 10.41
CA GLN A 139 7.93 13.09 10.72
C GLN A 139 9.41 13.18 10.36
N GLU A 140 9.79 14.25 9.66
CA GLU A 140 11.21 14.52 9.39
C GLU A 140 11.93 14.99 10.67
N PRO A 141 13.24 14.70 10.80
CA PRO A 141 14.04 15.27 11.87
C PRO A 141 14.13 16.79 11.64
N GLY A 142 13.69 17.58 12.63
CA GLY A 142 14.03 19.01 12.75
C GLY A 142 12.90 20.01 12.51
N LEU A 143 12.15 20.32 13.58
CA LEU A 143 11.70 21.67 13.93
C LEU A 143 11.67 21.87 15.46
N GLY A 144 11.65 20.79 16.25
CA GLY A 144 11.59 20.86 17.72
C GLY A 144 12.81 21.49 18.40
N THR A 145 14.02 21.30 17.86
CA THR A 145 15.25 21.82 18.49
C THR A 145 15.57 23.27 18.09
N ALA A 146 15.30 23.65 16.83
CA ALA A 146 15.58 25.01 16.35
C ALA A 146 14.58 26.06 16.90
N THR A 147 13.32 25.66 17.12
CA THR A 147 12.29 26.57 17.66
C THR A 147 12.44 26.79 19.17
N ALA A 148 12.96 25.80 19.90
CA ALA A 148 13.29 25.93 21.32
C ALA A 148 14.52 26.84 21.54
N ALA A 149 15.55 26.72 20.70
CA ALA A 149 16.74 27.57 20.78
C ALA A 149 16.45 29.05 20.45
N ARG A 150 15.51 29.33 19.53
CA ARG A 150 15.14 30.69 19.13
C ARG A 150 14.21 31.43 20.09
N ARG A 151 13.67 30.73 21.10
CA ARG A 151 12.88 31.32 22.20
C ARG A 151 13.71 31.54 23.47
N ALA A 152 14.96 31.07 23.48
CA ALA A 152 15.87 31.18 24.62
C ALA A 152 17.03 32.18 24.39
N ALA A 153 17.00 32.91 23.27
CA ALA A 153 17.92 33.98 22.90
C ALA A 153 17.12 35.26 22.64
#